data_AF-U1PV67-F1
#
_entry.id   AF-U1PV67-F1
#
_cell.length_a   1.000
_cell.length_b   1.000
_cell.length_c   1.000
_cell.angle_alpha   90.00
_cell.angle_beta   90.00
_cell.angle_gamma   90.00
#
_symmetry.space_group_name_H-M   'P 1'
#
loop_
_entity.id
_entity.type
_entity.pdbx_description
1 polymer ?
#
loop_
_entity_poly.entity_id
_entity_poly.type
_entity_poly.pdbx_seq_one_letter_code
_entity_poly.pdbx_strand_id
1 'polypeptide(L)'
;MTIKVGINGFGRIGRNFTRAALAQGADIEIVAVNDLTDNKTLAHLLKYDSILGKLDEDVTYSEDSITVGGKVIKALEERDPTKLPWGKLGVDVVIESTGRFTDANAAKAHLDAGAKKVIISAPAKNEDATFVIGVNEADYDPAKHNIVSNASCTTNCLAPLAKVLNDEFGIVKGLMTTIHAYTADQNLQDGPHKDLRRARAAALSIIPTKTGAAQAVALVLPELKGKFDGYALRVPTPTGSVTDLTFEAAKPVSVESVKAAVKKAAEGPLKGILAYTEDPIVSKDIETDPHSSIFDASLTKVIGNQVKVVSWYDNEWGYSNRLVDLAVLVGSKL
;
A
#
# COMPACT_ATOMS: atom_id res chain seq x y z
N MET A 1 2.90 4.08 24.16
CA MET A 1 4.19 3.35 24.24
C MET A 1 4.72 3.33 22.83
N THR A 2 5.96 3.76 22.63
CA THR A 2 6.57 3.77 21.29
C THR A 2 6.70 2.36 20.75
N ILE A 3 6.21 2.13 19.54
CA ILE A 3 6.15 0.81 18.91
C ILE A 3 7.50 0.52 18.25
N LYS A 4 8.13 -0.60 18.59
CA LYS A 4 9.42 -1.00 18.01
C LYS A 4 9.24 -1.78 16.72
N VAL A 5 9.67 -1.20 15.61
CA VAL A 5 9.48 -1.77 14.27
C VAL A 5 10.80 -2.28 13.71
N GLY A 6 10.76 -3.52 13.21
CA GLY A 6 11.79 -4.09 12.34
C GLY A 6 11.30 -4.10 10.88
N ILE A 7 12.15 -3.74 9.92
CA ILE A 7 11.80 -3.77 8.49
C ILE A 7 12.60 -4.87 7.80
N ASN A 8 11.92 -5.84 7.21
CA ASN A 8 12.55 -6.84 6.36
C ASN A 8 12.36 -6.46 4.88
N GLY A 9 13.46 -6.20 4.18
CA GLY A 9 13.48 -5.63 2.83
C GLY A 9 13.42 -4.10 2.86
N PHE A 10 14.59 -3.46 2.88
CA PHE A 10 14.76 -2.01 2.83
C PHE A 10 14.81 -1.47 1.39
N GLY A 11 13.96 -2.06 0.54
CA GLY A 11 13.71 -1.65 -0.83
C GLY A 11 12.79 -0.43 -0.93
N ARG A 12 12.04 -0.32 -2.03
CA ARG A 12 11.14 0.82 -2.30
C ARG A 12 10.15 1.07 -1.16
N ILE A 13 9.40 0.02 -0.76
CA ILE A 13 8.37 0.14 0.28
C ILE A 13 8.99 0.30 1.68
N GLY A 14 10.04 -0.45 2.01
CA GLY A 14 10.71 -0.32 3.31
C GLY A 14 11.25 1.09 3.57
N ARG A 15 11.88 1.71 2.57
CA ARG A 15 12.35 3.11 2.68
C ARG A 15 11.21 4.10 2.73
N ASN A 16 10.15 3.89 1.94
CA ASN A 16 8.98 4.77 1.98
C ASN A 16 8.22 4.65 3.31
N PHE A 17 8.19 3.48 3.94
CA PHE A 17 7.67 3.32 5.31
C PHE A 17 8.45 4.19 6.30
N THR A 18 9.79 4.17 6.26
CA THR A 18 10.62 5.05 7.10
C THR A 18 10.31 6.53 6.85
N ARG A 19 10.28 6.94 5.58
CA ARG A 19 9.97 8.33 5.21
C ARG A 19 8.56 8.74 5.65
N ALA A 20 7.56 7.87 5.48
CA ALA A 20 6.18 8.12 5.89
C ALA A 20 6.05 8.20 7.42
N ALA A 21 6.70 7.30 8.17
CA ALA A 21 6.69 7.32 9.63
C ALA A 21 7.29 8.63 10.18
N LEU A 22 8.37 9.13 9.56
CA LEU A 22 8.97 10.43 9.89
C LEU A 22 8.03 11.58 9.54
N ALA A 23 7.47 11.60 8.33
CA ALA A 23 6.58 12.67 7.87
C ALA A 23 5.28 12.78 8.69
N GLN A 24 4.75 11.64 9.14
CA GLN A 24 3.58 11.61 10.02
C GLN A 24 3.90 11.97 11.48
N GLY A 25 5.18 11.90 11.90
CA GLY A 25 5.54 11.98 13.31
C GLY A 25 4.97 10.82 14.13
N ALA A 26 4.84 9.63 13.53
CA ALA A 26 4.25 8.46 14.17
C ALA A 26 5.06 8.02 15.42
N ASP A 27 4.37 7.49 16.44
CA ASP A 27 4.99 6.93 17.66
C ASP A 27 5.62 5.54 17.39
N ILE A 28 6.55 5.51 16.42
CA ILE A 28 7.28 4.34 15.95
C ILE A 28 8.79 4.59 16.11
N GLU A 29 9.47 3.59 16.67
CA GLU A 29 10.92 3.48 16.69
C GLU A 29 11.33 2.38 15.72
N ILE A 30 11.99 2.73 14.61
CA ILE A 30 12.55 1.74 13.69
C ILE A 30 13.87 1.26 14.28
N VAL A 31 13.86 0.09 14.92
CA VAL A 31 15.02 -0.43 15.65
C VAL A 31 16.00 -1.15 14.74
N ALA A 32 15.51 -1.73 13.64
CA ALA A 32 16.34 -2.48 12.71
C ALA A 32 15.77 -2.55 11.28
N VAL A 33 16.67 -2.64 10.31
CA VAL A 33 16.38 -2.92 8.90
C VAL A 33 17.21 -4.10 8.42
N ASN A 34 16.65 -4.95 7.57
CA ASN A 34 17.35 -6.06 6.92
C ASN A 34 17.27 -5.92 5.40
N ASP A 35 18.41 -5.88 4.72
CA ASP A 35 18.49 -5.96 3.25
C ASP A 35 19.84 -6.55 2.83
N LEU A 36 19.92 -7.11 1.62
CA LEU A 36 21.09 -7.86 1.15
C LEU A 36 22.06 -6.94 0.39
N THR A 37 22.48 -5.85 1.04
CA THR A 37 23.38 -4.83 0.49
C THR A 37 24.06 -4.04 1.62
N ASP A 38 25.13 -3.31 1.28
CA ASP A 38 25.91 -2.53 2.26
C ASP A 38 25.18 -1.28 2.80
N ASN A 39 25.55 -0.86 4.02
CA ASN A 39 24.92 0.26 4.72
C ASN A 39 25.10 1.61 4.03
N LYS A 40 26.22 1.82 3.32
CA LYS A 40 26.46 3.05 2.55
C LYS A 40 25.42 3.18 1.44
N THR A 41 25.14 2.08 0.73
CA THR A 41 24.09 2.02 -0.29
C THR A 41 22.71 2.27 0.31
N LEU A 42 22.37 1.62 1.43
CA LEU A 42 21.07 1.81 2.09
C LEU A 42 20.86 3.26 2.54
N ALA A 43 21.86 3.85 3.20
CA ALA A 43 21.85 5.24 3.63
C ALA A 43 21.69 6.21 2.44
N HIS A 44 22.42 5.97 1.35
CA HIS A 44 22.34 6.77 0.14
C HIS A 44 20.93 6.72 -0.49
N LEU A 45 20.37 5.52 -0.65
CA LEU A 45 19.03 5.31 -1.23
C LEU A 45 17.90 5.80 -0.34
N LEU A 46 18.12 5.89 0.98
CA LEU A 46 17.17 6.53 1.89
C LEU A 46 17.26 8.06 1.79
N LYS A 47 18.46 8.63 1.66
CA LYS A 47 18.67 10.09 1.57
C LYS A 47 18.20 10.68 0.25
N TYR A 48 18.41 10.00 -0.87
CA TYR A 48 18.12 10.51 -2.21
C TYR A 48 17.11 9.63 -2.94
N ASP A 49 15.99 10.21 -3.37
CA ASP A 49 14.93 9.52 -4.11
C ASP A 49 14.54 10.31 -5.37
N SER A 50 14.36 9.60 -6.49
CA SER A 50 14.00 10.24 -7.77
C SER A 50 12.56 10.74 -7.83
N ILE A 51 11.67 10.21 -6.98
CA ILE A 51 10.26 10.61 -6.91
C ILE A 51 10.05 11.54 -5.72
N LEU A 52 10.43 11.06 -4.53
CA LEU A 52 10.17 11.76 -3.27
C LEU A 52 11.21 12.84 -2.94
N GLY A 53 12.24 13.00 -3.78
CA GLY A 53 13.33 13.94 -3.55
C GLY A 53 14.26 13.56 -2.40
N LYS A 54 15.01 14.56 -1.94
CA LYS A 54 15.98 14.40 -0.85
C LYS A 54 15.23 14.37 0.50
N LEU A 55 15.53 13.38 1.34
CA LEU A 55 15.03 13.35 2.72
C LEU A 55 15.67 14.50 3.51
N ASP A 56 14.86 15.24 4.27
CA ASP A 56 15.35 16.41 5.02
C ASP A 56 16.30 16.02 6.15
N GLU A 57 15.98 14.93 6.86
CA GLU A 57 16.80 14.39 7.96
C GLU A 57 18.22 14.06 7.52
N ASP A 58 19.20 14.31 8.39
CA ASP A 58 20.57 13.84 8.14
C ASP A 58 20.62 12.31 8.15
N VAL A 59 21.34 11.73 7.18
CA VAL A 59 21.46 10.28 7.02
C VAL A 59 22.92 9.90 6.91
N THR A 60 23.41 9.17 7.89
CA THR A 60 24.78 8.65 7.96
C THR A 60 24.78 7.14 8.18
N TYR A 61 25.94 6.51 8.07
CA TYR A 61 26.09 5.06 8.25
C TYR A 61 27.35 4.71 9.03
N SER A 62 27.31 3.58 9.73
CA SER A 62 28.46 2.88 10.29
C SER A 62 28.62 1.51 9.62
N GLU A 63 29.58 0.72 10.12
CA GLU A 63 29.73 -0.69 9.73
C GLU A 63 28.48 -1.52 9.99
N ASP A 64 27.66 -1.15 10.99
CA ASP A 64 26.61 -2.02 11.52
C ASP A 64 25.24 -1.32 11.66
N SER A 65 25.11 -0.06 11.23
CA SER A 65 23.90 0.74 11.39
C SER A 65 23.76 1.84 10.34
N ILE A 66 22.54 2.38 10.24
CA ILE A 66 22.21 3.64 9.57
C ILE A 66 21.68 4.59 10.64
N THR A 67 22.06 5.87 10.59
CA THR A 67 21.52 6.89 11.49
C THR A 67 20.67 7.88 10.70
N VAL A 68 19.45 8.15 11.16
CA VAL A 68 18.49 9.07 10.52
C VAL A 68 18.00 10.08 11.55
N GLY A 69 18.26 11.36 11.35
CA GLY A 69 17.83 12.40 12.30
C GLY A 69 18.35 12.19 13.72
N GLY A 70 19.58 11.65 13.84
CA GLY A 70 20.20 11.29 15.13
C GLY A 70 19.71 9.96 15.76
N LYS A 71 18.73 9.27 15.16
CA LYS A 71 18.28 7.94 15.61
C LYS A 71 19.06 6.84 14.92
N VAL A 72 19.69 5.96 15.69
CA VAL A 72 20.47 4.83 15.19
C VAL A 72 19.54 3.64 14.91
N ILE A 73 19.65 3.08 13.70
CA ILE A 73 18.88 1.94 13.21
C ILE A 73 19.86 0.80 12.91
N LYS A 74 19.70 -0.35 13.56
CA LYS A 74 20.56 -1.51 13.28
C LYS A 74 20.37 -1.97 11.84
N ALA A 75 21.47 -2.16 11.11
CA ALA A 75 21.41 -2.72 9.76
C ALA A 75 21.86 -4.19 9.78
N LEU A 76 21.09 -5.04 9.10
CA LEU A 76 21.29 -6.48 9.02
C LEU A 76 21.35 -6.90 7.55
N GLU A 77 22.11 -7.96 7.28
CA GLU A 77 22.28 -8.56 5.93
C GLU A 77 22.04 -10.07 5.99
N GLU A 78 20.89 -10.50 6.48
CA GLU A 78 20.54 -11.92 6.65
C GLU A 78 19.51 -12.37 5.61
N ARG A 79 19.78 -13.52 4.98
CA ARG A 79 18.94 -14.12 3.94
C ARG A 79 17.83 -15.00 4.52
N ASP A 80 18.11 -15.65 5.64
CA ASP A 80 17.21 -16.56 6.34
C ASP A 80 16.47 -15.82 7.46
N PRO A 81 15.16 -15.55 7.31
CA PRO A 81 14.40 -14.77 8.28
C PRO A 81 14.34 -15.39 9.68
N THR A 82 14.60 -16.69 9.83
CA THR A 82 14.64 -17.37 11.14
C THR A 82 15.86 -16.99 11.97
N LYS A 83 16.93 -16.48 11.33
CA LYS A 83 18.18 -16.06 11.99
C LYS A 83 18.19 -14.59 12.38
N LEU A 84 17.17 -13.83 11.97
CA LEU A 84 17.07 -12.42 12.32
C LEU A 84 16.92 -12.27 13.84
N PRO A 85 17.68 -11.38 14.50
CA PRO A 85 17.68 -11.27 15.96
C PRO A 85 16.51 -10.43 16.50
N TRP A 86 15.30 -10.57 15.96
CA TRP A 86 14.13 -9.74 16.30
C TRP A 86 13.82 -9.72 17.80
N GLY A 87 13.81 -10.88 18.45
CA GLY A 87 13.59 -10.97 19.90
C GLY A 87 14.67 -10.25 20.72
N LYS A 88 15.95 -10.33 20.30
CA LYS A 88 17.06 -9.64 20.99
C LYS A 88 16.99 -8.13 20.82
N LEU A 89 16.46 -7.67 19.69
CA LEU A 89 16.27 -6.26 19.37
C LEU A 89 14.95 -5.70 19.95
N GLY A 90 14.09 -6.55 20.51
CA GLY A 90 12.81 -6.16 21.09
C GLY A 90 11.81 -5.67 20.05
N VAL A 91 11.82 -6.25 18.85
CA VAL A 91 10.89 -5.88 17.77
C VAL A 91 9.46 -6.31 18.13
N ASP A 92 8.56 -5.34 18.15
CA ASP A 92 7.13 -5.55 18.34
C ASP A 92 6.47 -5.98 17.02
N VAL A 93 6.69 -5.21 15.95
CA VAL A 93 6.06 -5.41 14.65
C VAL A 93 7.13 -5.50 13.57
N VAL A 94 7.10 -6.55 12.77
CA VAL A 94 7.91 -6.65 11.54
C VAL A 94 7.09 -6.17 10.35
N ILE A 95 7.65 -5.26 9.57
CA ILE A 95 7.17 -4.92 8.23
C ILE A 95 7.88 -5.83 7.23
N GLU A 96 7.15 -6.79 6.68
CA GLU A 96 7.65 -7.70 5.63
C GLU A 96 7.43 -7.06 4.26
N SER A 97 8.48 -6.44 3.72
CA SER A 97 8.48 -5.69 2.46
C SER A 97 9.51 -6.19 1.44
N THR A 98 9.98 -7.43 1.57
CA THR A 98 10.86 -8.06 0.56
C THR A 98 10.10 -8.49 -0.70
N GLY A 99 8.79 -8.74 -0.57
CA GLY A 99 7.97 -9.37 -1.60
C GLY A 99 8.21 -10.87 -1.78
N ARG A 100 9.14 -11.48 -1.01
CA ARG A 100 9.45 -12.92 -1.06
C ARG A 100 8.58 -13.72 -0.10
N PHE A 101 8.31 -13.18 1.09
CA PHE A 101 7.54 -13.85 2.15
C PHE A 101 6.08 -13.40 2.15
N THR A 102 5.41 -13.53 0.99
CA THR A 102 3.97 -13.21 0.84
C THR A 102 3.05 -14.36 1.24
N ASP A 103 3.59 -15.54 1.56
CA ASP A 103 2.86 -16.61 2.21
C ASP A 103 3.09 -16.52 3.72
N ALA A 104 2.03 -16.40 4.51
CA ALA A 104 2.11 -16.25 5.96
C ALA A 104 2.79 -17.44 6.63
N ASN A 105 2.71 -18.65 6.06
CA ASN A 105 3.45 -19.80 6.58
C ASN A 105 4.96 -19.58 6.53
N ALA A 106 5.44 -18.88 5.50
CA ALA A 106 6.85 -18.52 5.38
C ALA A 106 7.18 -17.28 6.22
N ALA A 107 6.29 -16.29 6.27
CA ALA A 107 6.46 -15.08 7.08
C ALA A 107 6.47 -15.38 8.60
N LYS A 108 5.90 -16.51 9.02
CA LYS A 108 5.98 -17.02 10.41
C LYS A 108 7.40 -17.13 10.94
N ALA A 109 8.40 -17.29 10.07
CA ALA A 109 9.81 -17.25 10.44
C ALA A 109 10.19 -16.01 11.26
N HIS A 110 9.53 -14.87 11.04
CA HIS A 110 9.75 -13.66 11.83
C HIS A 110 9.21 -13.75 13.26
N LEU A 111 8.09 -14.44 13.47
CA LEU A 111 7.57 -14.73 14.80
C LEU A 111 8.48 -15.70 15.53
N ASP A 112 8.96 -16.74 14.84
CA ASP A 112 9.91 -17.71 15.39
C ASP A 112 11.26 -17.04 15.75
N ALA A 113 11.65 -15.99 15.02
CA ALA A 113 12.79 -15.12 15.31
C ALA A 113 12.56 -14.13 16.50
N GLY A 114 11.35 -14.10 17.06
CA GLY A 114 11.02 -13.37 18.28
C GLY A 114 10.30 -12.04 18.09
N ALA A 115 9.85 -11.69 16.88
CA ALA A 115 8.91 -10.58 16.70
C ALA A 115 7.52 -10.96 17.23
N LYS A 116 6.73 -10.00 17.71
CA LYS A 116 5.37 -10.28 18.22
C LYS A 116 4.33 -10.35 17.10
N LYS A 117 4.45 -9.50 16.08
CA LYS A 117 3.51 -9.40 14.95
C LYS A 117 4.24 -9.20 13.63
N VAL A 118 3.59 -9.55 12.53
CA VAL A 118 4.08 -9.34 11.16
C VAL A 118 3.00 -8.67 10.32
N ILE A 119 3.37 -7.63 9.59
CA ILE A 119 2.55 -7.00 8.56
C ILE A 119 3.22 -7.21 7.21
N ILE A 120 2.56 -7.96 6.33
CA ILE A 120 3.00 -8.16 4.95
C ILE A 120 2.58 -6.95 4.12
N SER A 121 3.54 -6.28 3.50
CA SER A 121 3.31 -5.07 2.71
C SER A 121 2.85 -5.37 1.27
N ALA A 122 2.12 -6.46 1.05
CA ALA A 122 1.58 -6.89 -0.24
C ALA A 122 0.39 -7.84 -0.03
N PRO A 123 -0.42 -8.15 -1.07
CA PRO A 123 -1.40 -9.22 -1.00
C PRO A 123 -0.73 -10.53 -0.59
N ALA A 124 -1.29 -11.17 0.43
CA ALA A 124 -0.72 -12.36 1.03
C ALA A 124 -1.53 -13.62 0.69
N LYS A 125 -1.00 -14.76 1.14
CA LYS A 125 -1.71 -16.03 1.20
C LYS A 125 -1.57 -16.61 2.60
N ASN A 126 -2.62 -17.30 3.06
CA ASN A 126 -2.67 -17.97 4.36
C ASN A 126 -2.47 -17.03 5.56
N GLU A 127 -2.53 -15.72 5.35
CA GLU A 127 -2.51 -14.73 6.42
C GLU A 127 -3.78 -14.81 7.27
N ASP A 128 -3.68 -14.34 8.52
CA ASP A 128 -4.80 -14.40 9.45
C ASP A 128 -5.95 -13.50 8.98
N ALA A 129 -5.61 -12.31 8.47
CA ALA A 129 -6.55 -11.37 7.87
C ALA A 129 -5.84 -10.33 6.99
N THR A 130 -6.59 -9.78 6.04
CA THR A 130 -6.21 -8.60 5.25
C THR A 130 -6.96 -7.38 5.79
N PHE A 131 -6.25 -6.26 5.97
CA PHE A 131 -6.80 -5.01 6.45
C PHE A 131 -6.56 -3.86 5.47
N VAL A 132 -7.56 -2.99 5.35
CA VAL A 132 -7.46 -1.68 4.71
C VAL A 132 -7.99 -0.66 5.71
N ILE A 133 -7.15 0.31 6.07
CA ILE A 133 -7.51 1.40 6.99
C ILE A 133 -8.60 2.28 6.34
N GLY A 134 -9.60 2.66 7.13
CA GLY A 134 -10.84 3.31 6.69
C GLY A 134 -11.92 2.34 6.20
N VAL A 135 -11.71 1.02 6.27
CA VAL A 135 -12.63 0.03 5.71
C VAL A 135 -12.99 -1.05 6.73
N ASN A 136 -12.02 -1.85 7.17
CA ASN A 136 -12.26 -3.02 8.03
C ASN A 136 -11.26 -3.15 9.19
N GLU A 137 -10.49 -2.10 9.49
CA GLU A 137 -9.49 -2.12 10.56
C GLU A 137 -10.09 -2.35 11.96
N ALA A 138 -11.38 -2.06 12.14
CA ALA A 138 -12.12 -2.35 13.36
C ALA A 138 -12.19 -3.86 13.66
N ASP A 139 -12.08 -4.71 12.65
CA ASP A 139 -12.12 -6.16 12.79
C ASP A 139 -10.78 -6.73 13.29
N TYR A 140 -9.75 -5.90 13.47
CA TYR A 140 -8.46 -6.34 13.98
C TYR A 140 -8.54 -6.83 15.44
N ASP A 141 -8.45 -8.15 15.60
CA ASP A 141 -8.34 -8.87 16.87
C ASP A 141 -6.88 -9.27 17.18
N PRO A 142 -6.23 -8.65 18.19
CA PRO A 142 -4.84 -8.94 18.51
C PRO A 142 -4.61 -10.36 19.05
N ALA A 143 -5.65 -11.07 19.52
CA ALA A 143 -5.52 -12.45 19.99
C ALA A 143 -5.49 -13.45 18.82
N LYS A 144 -6.08 -13.10 17.68
CA LYS A 144 -6.20 -13.98 16.50
C LYS A 144 -5.25 -13.61 15.37
N HIS A 145 -4.97 -12.31 15.22
CA HIS A 145 -4.25 -11.79 14.06
C HIS A 145 -2.81 -11.47 14.43
N ASN A 146 -1.90 -12.37 14.05
CA ASN A 146 -0.46 -12.29 14.27
C ASN A 146 0.30 -11.94 12.99
N ILE A 147 -0.14 -12.48 11.86
CA ILE A 147 0.41 -12.21 10.52
C ILE A 147 -0.72 -11.69 9.65
N VAL A 148 -0.66 -10.41 9.34
CA VAL A 148 -1.71 -9.71 8.57
C VAL A 148 -1.15 -9.11 7.30
N SER A 149 -2.03 -8.83 6.33
CA SER A 149 -1.67 -8.13 5.09
C SER A 149 -2.26 -6.72 5.08
N ASN A 150 -1.47 -5.75 4.61
CA ASN A 150 -1.96 -4.40 4.28
C ASN A 150 -2.58 -4.32 2.86
N ALA A 151 -2.93 -5.47 2.26
CA ALA A 151 -3.40 -5.61 0.90
C ALA A 151 -2.39 -5.06 -0.15
N SER A 152 -2.90 -4.50 -1.25
CA SER A 152 -2.11 -3.77 -2.26
C SER A 152 -2.47 -2.30 -2.29
N CYS A 153 -1.63 -1.48 -2.91
CA CYS A 153 -1.92 -0.07 -3.19
C CYS A 153 -3.23 0.12 -3.97
N THR A 154 -3.49 -0.68 -5.01
CA THR A 154 -4.76 -0.63 -5.75
C THR A 154 -5.96 -1.01 -4.89
N THR A 155 -5.83 -1.98 -3.97
CA THR A 155 -6.92 -2.35 -3.05
C THR A 155 -7.19 -1.24 -2.04
N ASN A 156 -6.14 -0.61 -1.52
CA ASN A 156 -6.25 0.55 -0.63
C ASN A 156 -6.91 1.75 -1.33
N CYS A 157 -6.71 1.94 -2.64
CA CYS A 157 -7.43 2.94 -3.41
C CYS A 157 -8.90 2.56 -3.65
N LEU A 158 -9.14 1.33 -4.10
CA LEU A 158 -10.49 0.91 -4.52
C LEU A 158 -11.45 0.69 -3.34
N ALA A 159 -10.99 0.11 -2.24
CA ALA A 159 -11.87 -0.34 -1.17
C ALA A 159 -12.61 0.81 -0.44
N PRO A 160 -11.97 1.93 -0.05
CA PRO A 160 -12.68 3.06 0.55
C PRO A 160 -13.76 3.64 -0.38
N LEU A 161 -13.44 3.79 -1.67
CA LEU A 161 -14.39 4.27 -2.67
C LEU A 161 -15.54 3.28 -2.89
N ALA A 162 -15.23 1.99 -3.05
CA ALA A 162 -16.22 0.93 -3.23
C ALA A 162 -17.14 0.81 -2.02
N LYS A 163 -16.62 0.99 -0.79
CA LYS A 163 -17.41 1.03 0.44
C LYS A 163 -18.49 2.11 0.36
N VAL A 164 -18.09 3.35 0.07
CA VAL A 164 -19.03 4.49 -0.02
C VAL A 164 -20.09 4.25 -1.08
N LEU A 165 -19.68 3.79 -2.26
CA LEU A 165 -20.59 3.56 -3.38
C LEU A 165 -21.55 2.38 -3.12
N ASN A 166 -21.07 1.33 -2.45
CA ASN A 166 -21.88 0.19 -2.07
C ASN A 166 -22.89 0.53 -0.97
N ASP A 167 -22.46 1.24 0.07
CA ASP A 167 -23.33 1.65 1.17
C ASP A 167 -24.46 2.55 0.64
N GLU A 168 -24.12 3.52 -0.22
CA GLU A 168 -25.08 4.47 -0.76
C GLU A 168 -25.97 3.87 -1.86
N PHE A 169 -25.38 3.31 -2.92
CA PHE A 169 -26.10 2.93 -4.14
C PHE A 169 -26.29 1.43 -4.32
N GLY A 170 -25.55 0.60 -3.58
CA GLY A 170 -25.47 -0.84 -3.76
C GLY A 170 -24.78 -1.23 -5.05
N ILE A 171 -23.72 -2.03 -4.97
CA ILE A 171 -23.02 -2.54 -6.16
C ILE A 171 -23.57 -3.92 -6.50
N VAL A 172 -24.12 -4.05 -7.72
CA VAL A 172 -24.62 -5.33 -8.27
C VAL A 172 -23.46 -6.12 -8.86
N LYS A 173 -22.70 -5.49 -9.76
CA LYS A 173 -21.48 -6.01 -10.39
C LYS A 173 -20.65 -4.85 -10.92
N GLY A 174 -19.34 -5.04 -11.05
CA GLY A 174 -18.45 -4.02 -11.58
C GLY A 174 -17.18 -4.57 -12.21
N LEU A 175 -16.57 -3.76 -13.07
CA LEU A 175 -15.28 -4.00 -13.69
C LEU A 175 -14.36 -2.84 -13.33
N MET A 176 -13.16 -3.17 -12.89
CA MET A 176 -12.13 -2.18 -12.59
C MET A 176 -10.92 -2.35 -13.51
N THR A 177 -10.49 -1.26 -14.11
CA THR A 177 -9.16 -1.16 -14.72
C THR A 177 -8.31 -0.25 -13.87
N THR A 178 -7.09 -0.65 -13.55
CA THR A 178 -6.11 0.30 -13.00
C THR A 178 -5.11 0.69 -14.07
N ILE A 179 -4.97 1.99 -14.31
CA ILE A 179 -3.90 2.57 -15.11
C ILE A 179 -2.78 2.86 -14.12
N HIS A 180 -1.73 2.06 -14.18
CA HIS A 180 -0.81 1.94 -13.07
C HIS A 180 0.60 2.30 -13.50
N ALA A 181 1.30 3.09 -12.69
CA ALA A 181 2.73 3.29 -12.81
C ALA A 181 3.48 1.95 -12.88
N TYR A 182 4.62 1.91 -13.58
CA TYR A 182 5.45 0.72 -13.56
C TYR A 182 6.07 0.50 -12.17
N THR A 183 6.52 -0.73 -11.91
CA THR A 183 7.11 -1.10 -10.61
C THR A 183 8.41 -1.87 -10.81
N ALA A 184 9.15 -2.09 -9.72
CA ALA A 184 10.42 -2.83 -9.73
C ALA A 184 10.30 -4.31 -10.19
N ASP A 185 9.09 -4.87 -10.27
CA ASP A 185 8.84 -6.20 -10.85
C ASP A 185 8.97 -6.21 -12.39
N GLN A 186 8.94 -5.05 -13.05
CA GLN A 186 9.05 -4.94 -14.51
C GLN A 186 10.48 -4.65 -14.96
N ASN A 187 10.77 -4.96 -16.23
CA ASN A 187 12.09 -4.75 -16.81
C ASN A 187 12.25 -3.37 -17.44
N LEU A 188 13.43 -2.77 -17.30
CA LEU A 188 13.79 -1.53 -17.97
C LEU A 188 13.89 -1.70 -19.49
N GLN A 189 14.46 -2.84 -19.93
CA GLN A 189 14.55 -3.27 -21.32
C GLN A 189 13.86 -4.63 -21.47
N ASP A 190 13.66 -5.10 -22.70
CA ASP A 190 13.10 -6.43 -22.92
C ASP A 190 13.99 -7.50 -22.25
N GLY A 191 13.42 -8.33 -21.37
CA GLY A 191 14.16 -9.28 -20.54
C GLY A 191 13.30 -10.40 -19.95
N PRO A 192 13.90 -11.43 -19.35
CA PRO A 192 13.16 -12.59 -18.84
C PRO A 192 12.15 -12.21 -17.75
N HIS A 193 10.91 -12.69 -17.88
CA HIS A 193 9.87 -12.58 -16.85
C HIS A 193 8.79 -13.65 -17.07
N LYS A 194 8.18 -14.16 -15.99
CA LYS A 194 7.15 -15.22 -16.05
C LYS A 194 5.85 -14.78 -16.76
N ASP A 195 5.50 -13.51 -16.62
CA ASP A 195 4.47 -12.83 -17.42
C ASP A 195 5.16 -12.20 -18.63
N LEU A 196 4.95 -12.77 -19.83
CA LEU A 196 5.57 -12.32 -21.08
C LEU A 196 5.20 -10.89 -21.47
N ARG A 197 4.11 -10.32 -20.93
CA ARG A 197 3.78 -8.92 -21.16
C ARG A 197 4.70 -8.02 -20.33
N ARG A 198 4.97 -8.39 -19.07
CA ARG A 198 5.91 -7.68 -18.18
C ARG A 198 7.38 -7.90 -18.52
N ALA A 199 7.68 -8.86 -19.40
CA ALA A 199 8.99 -9.05 -19.99
C ALA A 199 9.43 -7.87 -20.87
N ARG A 200 8.49 -7.03 -21.34
CA ARG A 200 8.74 -5.90 -22.22
C ARG A 200 9.18 -4.64 -21.47
N ALA A 201 9.96 -3.79 -22.14
CA ALA A 201 10.49 -2.53 -21.60
C ALA A 201 9.39 -1.62 -21.00
N ALA A 202 9.42 -1.44 -19.68
CA ALA A 202 8.37 -0.79 -18.90
C ALA A 202 8.12 0.68 -19.29
N ALA A 203 9.19 1.42 -19.56
CA ALA A 203 9.12 2.85 -19.87
C ALA A 203 8.75 3.16 -21.33
N LEU A 204 8.49 2.14 -22.16
CA LEU A 204 8.20 2.28 -23.59
C LEU A 204 6.88 1.61 -24.02
N SER A 205 6.06 1.13 -23.08
CA SER A 205 4.91 0.30 -23.39
C SER A 205 3.74 0.50 -22.44
N ILE A 206 2.53 0.33 -22.98
CA ILE A 206 1.34 0.05 -22.18
C ILE A 206 1.27 -1.47 -22.04
N ILE A 207 1.42 -1.99 -20.82
CA ILE A 207 1.55 -3.42 -20.56
C ILE A 207 0.31 -3.93 -19.79
N PRO A 208 -0.61 -4.64 -20.45
CA PRO A 208 -1.76 -5.23 -19.78
C PRO A 208 -1.34 -6.40 -18.90
N THR A 209 -1.86 -6.50 -17.68
CA THR A 209 -1.56 -7.61 -16.77
C THR A 209 -2.72 -7.91 -15.84
N LYS A 210 -2.76 -9.13 -15.31
CA LYS A 210 -3.76 -9.51 -14.30
C LYS A 210 -3.50 -8.74 -13.00
N THR A 211 -4.56 -8.37 -12.32
CA THR A 211 -4.52 -7.82 -10.96
C THR A 211 -5.44 -8.63 -10.07
N GLY A 212 -5.03 -8.86 -8.82
CA GLY A 212 -5.89 -9.47 -7.80
C GLY A 212 -6.66 -8.44 -6.98
N ALA A 213 -6.47 -7.13 -7.24
CA ALA A 213 -7.00 -6.07 -6.39
C ALA A 213 -8.54 -6.04 -6.36
N ALA A 214 -9.18 -6.27 -7.50
CA ALA A 214 -10.65 -6.34 -7.58
C ALA A 214 -11.21 -7.49 -6.72
N GLN A 215 -10.54 -8.65 -6.75
CA GLN A 215 -10.90 -9.80 -5.92
C GLN A 215 -10.56 -9.56 -4.45
N ALA A 216 -9.46 -8.85 -4.15
CA ALA A 216 -9.02 -8.55 -2.80
C ALA A 216 -9.96 -7.58 -2.07
N VAL A 217 -10.73 -6.75 -2.78
CA VAL A 217 -11.81 -5.95 -2.16
C VAL A 217 -12.79 -6.84 -1.40
N ALA A 218 -13.07 -8.05 -1.89
CA ALA A 218 -13.97 -8.98 -1.20
C ALA A 218 -13.42 -9.54 0.12
N LEU A 219 -12.11 -9.39 0.39
CA LEU A 219 -11.51 -9.78 1.66
C LEU A 219 -11.80 -8.75 2.76
N VAL A 220 -12.02 -7.48 2.37
CA VAL A 220 -12.28 -6.35 3.30
C VAL A 220 -13.71 -5.83 3.23
N LEU A 221 -14.44 -6.16 2.17
CA LEU A 221 -15.87 -5.90 1.98
C LEU A 221 -16.55 -7.20 1.50
N PRO A 222 -16.84 -8.17 2.42
CA PRO A 222 -17.33 -9.49 2.07
C PRO A 222 -18.62 -9.51 1.23
N GLU A 223 -19.48 -8.50 1.40
CA GLU A 223 -20.72 -8.30 0.63
C GLU A 223 -20.49 -7.99 -0.87
N LEU A 224 -19.24 -7.72 -1.26
CA LEU A 224 -18.80 -7.50 -2.63
C LEU A 224 -18.14 -8.74 -3.27
N LYS A 225 -18.11 -9.87 -2.55
CA LYS A 225 -17.56 -11.13 -3.06
C LYS A 225 -18.27 -11.59 -4.33
N GLY A 226 -17.47 -11.84 -5.37
CA GLY A 226 -17.96 -12.29 -6.68
C GLY A 226 -18.61 -11.21 -7.53
N LYS A 227 -18.61 -9.95 -7.08
CA LYS A 227 -19.22 -8.82 -7.81
C LYS A 227 -18.22 -8.02 -8.64
N PHE A 228 -16.91 -8.19 -8.43
CA PHE A 228 -15.87 -7.47 -9.15
C PHE A 228 -14.88 -8.39 -9.87
N ASP A 229 -14.43 -7.90 -11.01
CA ASP A 229 -13.22 -8.37 -11.68
C ASP A 229 -12.47 -7.17 -12.29
N GLY A 230 -11.24 -7.39 -12.75
CA GLY A 230 -10.45 -6.32 -13.31
C GLY A 230 -9.08 -6.73 -13.85
N TYR A 231 -8.42 -5.77 -14.47
CA TYR A 231 -7.04 -5.90 -14.92
C TYR A 231 -6.28 -4.58 -14.74
N ALA A 232 -4.97 -4.63 -14.91
CA ALA A 232 -4.12 -3.45 -14.88
C ALA A 232 -3.54 -3.16 -16.26
N LEU A 233 -3.35 -1.90 -16.57
CA LEU A 233 -2.54 -1.40 -17.67
C LEU A 233 -1.34 -0.68 -17.05
N ARG A 234 -0.14 -1.27 -17.13
CA ARG A 234 1.08 -0.58 -16.69
C ARG A 234 1.49 0.44 -17.73
N VAL A 235 1.77 1.66 -17.33
CA VAL A 235 2.12 2.76 -18.24
C VAL A 235 3.48 3.38 -17.90
N PRO A 236 4.12 4.12 -18.83
CA PRO A 236 5.42 4.76 -18.62
C PRO A 236 5.43 5.95 -17.62
N THR A 237 4.87 5.78 -16.43
CA THR A 237 4.98 6.71 -15.31
C THR A 237 5.64 6.02 -14.11
N PRO A 238 6.56 6.70 -13.38
CA PRO A 238 7.30 6.09 -12.27
C PRO A 238 6.48 5.95 -10.98
N THR A 239 5.52 6.85 -10.76
CA THR A 239 4.47 6.74 -9.74
C THR A 239 3.21 7.44 -10.25
N GLY A 240 2.16 7.42 -9.44
CA GLY A 240 0.86 8.01 -9.76
C GLY A 240 0.04 7.06 -10.62
N SER A 241 -1.00 6.51 -10.01
CA SER A 241 -1.88 5.51 -10.62
C SER A 241 -3.34 5.90 -10.44
N VAL A 242 -4.22 5.28 -11.20
CA VAL A 242 -5.67 5.51 -11.12
C VAL A 242 -6.41 4.17 -11.10
N THR A 243 -7.52 4.12 -10.36
CA THR A 243 -8.56 3.12 -10.55
C THR A 243 -9.68 3.73 -11.39
N ASP A 244 -10.09 3.02 -12.44
CA ASP A 244 -11.29 3.28 -13.23
C ASP A 244 -12.29 2.16 -12.93
N LEU A 245 -13.31 2.47 -12.13
CA LEU A 245 -14.36 1.53 -11.76
C LEU A 245 -15.63 1.85 -12.55
N THR A 246 -16.14 0.85 -13.28
CA THR A 246 -17.49 0.87 -13.85
C THR A 246 -18.35 -0.16 -13.14
N PHE A 247 -19.51 0.24 -12.62
CA PHE A 247 -20.40 -0.66 -11.90
C PHE A 247 -21.87 -0.41 -12.22
N GLU A 248 -22.68 -1.43 -11.96
CA GLU A 248 -24.14 -1.35 -12.00
C GLU A 248 -24.67 -1.07 -10.59
N ALA A 249 -25.36 0.05 -10.43
CA ALA A 249 -25.98 0.46 -9.18
C ALA A 249 -27.33 -0.25 -8.97
N ALA A 250 -27.61 -0.67 -7.74
CA ALA A 250 -28.88 -1.28 -7.37
C ALA A 250 -29.99 -0.25 -7.12
N LYS A 251 -29.62 0.95 -6.65
CA LYS A 251 -30.52 2.07 -6.37
C LYS A 251 -30.41 3.16 -7.46
N PRO A 252 -31.42 4.05 -7.58
CA PRO A 252 -31.32 5.22 -8.45
C PRO A 252 -30.07 6.04 -8.17
N VAL A 253 -29.42 6.52 -9.22
CA VAL A 253 -28.12 7.20 -9.14
C VAL A 253 -28.02 8.32 -10.18
N SER A 254 -27.39 9.43 -9.80
CA SER A 254 -27.00 10.51 -10.69
C SER A 254 -25.55 10.91 -10.46
N VAL A 255 -24.98 11.73 -11.35
CA VAL A 255 -23.62 12.25 -11.16
C VAL A 255 -23.52 13.05 -9.86
N GLU A 256 -24.53 13.87 -9.58
CA GLU A 256 -24.62 14.73 -8.40
C GLU A 256 -24.73 13.91 -7.11
N SER A 257 -25.53 12.84 -7.12
CA SER A 257 -25.65 11.97 -5.94
C SER A 257 -24.35 11.25 -5.63
N VAL A 258 -23.63 10.76 -6.66
CA VAL A 258 -22.31 10.12 -6.49
C VAL A 258 -21.32 11.11 -5.90
N LYS A 259 -21.22 12.32 -6.48
CA LYS A 259 -20.34 13.37 -5.98
C LYS A 259 -20.64 13.72 -4.52
N ALA A 260 -21.91 13.91 -4.18
CA ALA A 260 -22.33 14.26 -2.82
C ALA A 260 -22.00 13.15 -1.81
N ALA A 261 -22.25 11.89 -2.16
CA ALA A 261 -21.94 10.76 -1.29
C ALA A 261 -20.43 10.63 -1.01
N VAL A 262 -19.62 10.70 -2.07
CA VAL A 262 -18.16 10.59 -1.96
C VAL A 262 -17.57 11.79 -1.22
N LYS A 263 -18.01 13.01 -1.51
CA LYS A 263 -17.58 14.22 -0.80
C LYS A 263 -17.90 14.14 0.68
N LYS A 264 -19.12 13.74 1.05
CA LYS A 264 -19.54 13.56 2.45
C LYS A 264 -18.67 12.53 3.18
N ALA A 265 -18.29 11.44 2.51
CA ALA A 265 -17.42 10.43 3.09
C ALA A 265 -15.98 10.95 3.29
N ALA A 266 -15.43 11.61 2.27
CA ALA A 266 -14.09 12.20 2.28
C ALA A 266 -13.92 13.30 3.34
N GLU A 267 -14.95 14.15 3.52
CA GLU A 267 -14.93 15.24 4.52
C GLU A 267 -15.35 14.77 5.93
N GLY A 268 -15.83 13.52 6.05
CA GLY A 268 -16.33 12.94 7.29
C GLY A 268 -15.58 11.67 7.70
N PRO A 269 -16.22 10.49 7.65
CA PRO A 269 -15.67 9.26 8.23
C PRO A 269 -14.37 8.76 7.57
N LEU A 270 -14.08 9.14 6.32
CA LEU A 270 -12.89 8.72 5.59
C LEU A 270 -11.86 9.83 5.43
N LYS A 271 -11.96 10.91 6.22
CA LYS A 271 -11.00 12.01 6.18
C LYS A 271 -9.57 11.53 6.43
N GLY A 272 -8.65 11.91 5.55
CA GLY A 272 -7.25 11.45 5.57
C GLY A 272 -7.00 10.11 4.86
N ILE A 273 -8.06 9.39 4.48
CA ILE A 273 -7.98 8.14 3.70
C ILE A 273 -8.49 8.37 2.27
N LEU A 274 -9.65 9.04 2.14
CA LEU A 274 -10.29 9.40 0.88
C LEU A 274 -10.33 10.92 0.74
N ALA A 275 -9.81 11.41 -0.38
CA ALA A 275 -9.92 12.81 -0.79
C ALA A 275 -10.94 12.98 -1.93
N TYR A 276 -11.46 14.19 -2.09
CA TYR A 276 -12.37 14.58 -3.16
C TYR A 276 -11.76 15.77 -3.91
N THR A 277 -11.72 15.72 -5.24
CA THR A 277 -11.27 16.84 -6.06
C THR A 277 -12.19 17.08 -7.26
N GLU A 278 -12.34 18.35 -7.62
CA GLU A 278 -12.93 18.81 -8.88
C GLU A 278 -11.90 19.48 -9.80
N ASP A 279 -10.67 19.64 -9.31
CA ASP A 279 -9.59 20.26 -10.06
C ASP A 279 -9.13 19.32 -11.20
N PRO A 280 -8.77 19.86 -12.38
CA PRO A 280 -8.32 19.07 -13.52
C PRO A 280 -6.87 18.60 -13.34
N ILE A 281 -6.64 17.73 -12.35
CA ILE A 281 -5.31 17.22 -11.98
C ILE A 281 -4.84 16.08 -12.88
N VAL A 282 -3.54 15.82 -12.87
CA VAL A 282 -2.88 14.69 -13.54
C VAL A 282 -2.03 13.87 -12.56
N SER A 283 -1.45 12.75 -13.04
CA SER A 283 -0.69 11.82 -12.19
C SER A 283 0.49 12.45 -11.44
N LYS A 284 1.02 13.58 -11.93
CA LYS A 284 2.13 14.29 -11.30
C LYS A 284 1.68 15.06 -10.05
N ASP A 285 0.45 15.55 -10.03
CA ASP A 285 -0.05 16.43 -8.97
C ASP A 285 -0.38 15.66 -7.68
N ILE A 286 -0.52 14.34 -7.78
CA ILE A 286 -0.79 13.45 -6.64
C ILE A 286 0.48 12.82 -6.06
N GLU A 287 1.66 13.08 -6.63
CA GLU A 287 2.91 12.58 -6.06
C GLU A 287 3.05 13.09 -4.63
N THR A 288 3.39 12.20 -3.70
CA THR A 288 3.48 12.51 -2.25
C THR A 288 2.15 12.86 -1.56
N ASP A 289 1.00 12.67 -2.22
CA ASP A 289 -0.29 12.74 -1.55
C ASP A 289 -0.48 11.51 -0.63
N PRO A 290 -0.76 11.71 0.68
CA PRO A 290 -0.82 10.63 1.65
C PRO A 290 -2.17 9.89 1.65
N HIS A 291 -3.19 10.32 0.92
CA HIS A 291 -4.47 9.65 0.84
C HIS A 291 -4.35 8.32 0.11
N SER A 292 -5.17 7.34 0.48
CA SER A 292 -5.25 6.06 -0.23
C SER A 292 -5.97 6.19 -1.57
N SER A 293 -6.92 7.12 -1.64
CA SER A 293 -7.83 7.31 -2.76
C SER A 293 -8.16 8.79 -2.88
N ILE A 294 -7.99 9.36 -4.07
CA ILE A 294 -8.33 10.74 -4.39
C ILE A 294 -9.38 10.67 -5.49
N PHE A 295 -10.64 10.88 -5.15
CA PHE A 295 -11.75 10.77 -6.09
C PHE A 295 -11.80 11.95 -7.04
N ASP A 296 -11.76 11.67 -8.34
CA ASP A 296 -11.86 12.69 -9.39
C ASP A 296 -13.32 12.87 -9.81
N ALA A 297 -13.95 13.88 -9.24
CA ALA A 297 -15.36 14.15 -9.47
C ALA A 297 -15.67 14.57 -10.91
N SER A 298 -14.70 15.16 -11.62
CA SER A 298 -14.86 15.61 -13.00
C SER A 298 -15.06 14.44 -13.98
N LEU A 299 -14.52 13.27 -13.63
CA LEU A 299 -14.55 12.06 -14.44
C LEU A 299 -15.74 11.14 -14.16
N THR A 300 -16.66 11.54 -13.27
CA THR A 300 -17.87 10.75 -12.97
C THR A 300 -18.83 10.73 -14.16
N LYS A 301 -19.26 9.54 -14.58
CA LYS A 301 -20.27 9.33 -15.63
C LYS A 301 -21.40 8.44 -15.11
N VAL A 302 -22.63 8.73 -15.55
CA VAL A 302 -23.81 7.91 -15.27
C VAL A 302 -24.61 7.73 -16.56
N ILE A 303 -24.94 6.47 -16.88
CA ILE A 303 -25.81 6.09 -18.00
C ILE A 303 -26.83 5.09 -17.45
N GLY A 304 -28.07 5.53 -17.23
CA GLY A 304 -29.07 4.70 -16.54
C GLY A 304 -28.59 4.34 -15.13
N ASN A 305 -28.50 3.04 -14.82
CA ASN A 305 -27.94 2.54 -13.56
C ASN A 305 -26.44 2.19 -13.64
N GLN A 306 -25.79 2.41 -14.79
CA GLN A 306 -24.35 2.21 -14.93
C GLN A 306 -23.61 3.47 -14.52
N VAL A 307 -22.63 3.31 -13.63
CA VAL A 307 -21.80 4.40 -13.08
C VAL A 307 -20.35 4.12 -13.40
N LYS A 308 -19.62 5.14 -13.85
CA LYS A 308 -18.16 5.12 -13.99
C LYS A 308 -17.56 6.20 -13.10
N VAL A 309 -16.56 5.82 -12.32
CA VAL A 309 -15.82 6.69 -11.41
C VAL A 309 -14.31 6.45 -11.53
N VAL A 310 -13.54 7.50 -11.30
CA VAL A 310 -12.08 7.46 -11.31
C VAL A 310 -11.54 7.91 -9.96
N SER A 311 -10.51 7.24 -9.46
CA SER A 311 -9.76 7.70 -8.31
C SER A 311 -8.26 7.52 -8.49
N TRP A 312 -7.53 8.61 -8.24
CA TRP A 312 -6.07 8.64 -8.22
C TRP A 312 -5.52 8.08 -6.91
N TYR A 313 -4.28 7.61 -6.96
CA TYR A 313 -3.50 7.25 -5.78
C TYR A 313 -2.01 7.25 -6.10
N ASP A 314 -1.19 7.82 -5.21
CA ASP A 314 0.24 7.55 -5.23
C ASP A 314 0.45 6.13 -4.71
N ASN A 315 0.75 5.22 -5.64
CA ASN A 315 0.89 3.79 -5.36
C ASN A 315 2.04 3.45 -4.41
N GLU A 316 2.91 4.40 -4.11
CA GLU A 316 4.00 4.22 -3.16
C GLU A 316 3.75 5.00 -1.87
N TRP A 317 3.39 6.28 -1.97
CA TRP A 317 3.31 7.16 -0.80
C TRP A 317 2.03 6.95 0.01
N GLY A 318 0.85 7.02 -0.62
CA GLY A 318 -0.42 6.76 0.07
C GLY A 318 -0.45 5.36 0.71
N TYR A 319 0.07 4.37 -0.01
CA TYR A 319 0.21 3.01 0.52
C TYR A 319 1.16 2.90 1.72
N SER A 320 2.31 3.58 1.68
CA SER A 320 3.27 3.55 2.80
C SER A 320 2.72 4.24 4.03
N ASN A 321 1.92 5.31 3.85
CA ASN A 321 1.19 5.95 4.95
C ASN A 321 0.18 4.98 5.60
N ARG A 322 -0.56 4.20 4.80
CA ARG A 322 -1.46 3.14 5.33
C ARG A 322 -0.71 2.04 6.06
N LEU A 323 0.48 1.69 5.59
CA LEU A 323 1.31 0.69 6.24
C LEU A 323 1.79 1.17 7.62
N VAL A 324 2.11 2.46 7.75
CA VAL A 324 2.39 3.11 9.04
C VAL A 324 1.15 3.09 9.94
N ASP A 325 -0.01 3.49 9.43
CA ASP A 325 -1.27 3.49 10.19
C ASP A 325 -1.62 2.08 10.71
N LEU A 326 -1.45 1.05 9.88
CA LEU A 326 -1.67 -0.34 10.30
C LEU A 326 -0.63 -0.81 11.33
N ALA A 327 0.64 -0.42 11.18
CA ALA A 327 1.67 -0.71 12.17
C ALA A 327 1.36 -0.07 13.53
N VAL A 328 0.85 1.16 13.54
CA VAL A 328 0.39 1.84 14.76
C VAL A 328 -0.79 1.09 15.38
N LEU A 329 -1.81 0.73 14.59
CA LEU A 329 -2.97 -0.03 15.07
C LEU A 329 -2.56 -1.35 15.72
N VAL A 330 -1.75 -2.15 15.00
CA VAL A 330 -1.27 -3.45 15.46
C VAL A 330 -0.41 -3.31 16.72
N GLY A 331 0.57 -2.40 16.70
CA GLY A 331 1.49 -2.20 17.81
C GLY A 331 0.85 -1.62 19.06
N SER A 332 -0.18 -0.78 18.92
CA SER A 332 -0.90 -0.20 20.06
C SER A 332 -1.74 -1.19 20.88
N LYS A 333 -2.02 -2.39 20.32
CA LYS A 333 -2.81 -3.45 20.95
C LYS A 333 -1.97 -4.65 21.42
N LEU A 334 -0.65 -4.45 21.57
CA LEU A 334 0.30 -5.45 22.09
C LEU A 334 0.35 -5.52 23.61
#